data_AF-A0A368LCL2-F1
#
_entry.id   AF-A0A368LCL2-F1
#
_cell.length_a   1.000
_cell.length_b   1.000
_cell.length_c   1.000
_cell.angle_alpha   90.00
_cell.angle_beta   90.00
_cell.angle_gamma   90.00
#
_symmetry.space_group_name_H-M   'P 1'
#
loop_
_entity.id
_entity.type
_entity.pdbx_description
1 polymer ?
#
loop_
_entity_poly.entity_id
_entity_poly.type
_entity_poly.pdbx_seq_one_letter_code
_entity_poly.pdbx_strand_id
1 'polypeptide(L)'
;MAHRSAGRSALARHLAVLDAFDPLHPFLTLTEIASASQLAPSTAHRLVGELTREGLLERQADRSYRLGVRLWEYASRTPGAVGLREIARPWCEAVHRRVRQHTQLGILQGTEALYIERLSMPDAVINATLVGGRIPAHASSAGLVLLAHAGVGAVEAVCRAPMRRYTSETISSPEQLRRVITRVRGDGFVVTNGHIHLEARAIGVPVRGAGGRVIAALTVVVPNDDAPAQPIADLLTAAAAGASRDLVRASGETGEIAPETIGLSKRSVEFIAELEADGASATR
;
A
#
# COMPACT_ATOMS: atom_id res chain seq x y z
N MET A 1 -32.05 25.79 -12.48
CA MET A 1 -30.84 25.67 -13.32
C MET A 1 -30.04 24.48 -12.84
N ALA A 2 -29.93 23.44 -13.66
CA ALA A 2 -29.28 22.19 -13.29
C ALA A 2 -27.75 22.35 -13.33
N HIS A 3 -27.10 22.22 -12.17
CA HIS A 3 -25.66 21.99 -12.11
C HIS A 3 -25.37 20.62 -12.75
N ARG A 4 -25.06 20.61 -14.06
CA ARG A 4 -24.43 19.46 -14.71
C ARG A 4 -23.14 19.20 -13.94
N SER A 5 -23.06 18.05 -13.29
CA SER A 5 -21.85 17.58 -12.65
C SER A 5 -20.70 17.65 -13.65
N ALA A 6 -19.71 18.50 -13.39
CA ALA A 6 -18.53 18.65 -14.22
C ALA A 6 -17.89 17.28 -14.48
N GLY A 7 -17.96 16.78 -15.72
CA GLY A 7 -17.09 15.76 -16.33
C GLY A 7 -16.85 14.40 -15.66
N ARG A 8 -17.30 14.15 -14.43
CA ARG A 8 -17.04 12.92 -13.68
C ARG A 8 -17.99 11.81 -14.11
N SER A 9 -17.43 10.68 -14.54
CA SER A 9 -18.20 9.47 -14.87
C SER A 9 -19.00 8.95 -13.68
N ALA A 10 -19.99 8.08 -13.92
CA ALA A 10 -20.73 7.43 -12.84
C ALA A 10 -19.79 6.64 -11.91
N LEU A 11 -18.80 5.92 -12.48
CA LEU A 11 -17.79 5.19 -11.72
C LEU A 11 -16.95 6.14 -10.84
N ALA A 12 -16.48 7.26 -11.40
CA ALA A 12 -15.67 8.23 -10.66
C ALA A 12 -16.40 8.80 -9.43
N ARG A 13 -17.73 8.94 -9.50
CA ARG A 13 -18.54 9.38 -8.36
C ARG A 13 -18.70 8.32 -7.28
N HIS A 14 -18.80 7.04 -7.66
CA HIS A 14 -18.80 5.94 -6.69
C HIS A 14 -17.46 5.83 -5.98
N LEU A 15 -16.35 5.92 -6.73
CA LEU A 15 -15.01 5.93 -6.16
C LEU A 15 -14.83 7.11 -5.19
N ALA A 16 -15.29 8.31 -5.55
CA ALA A 16 -15.24 9.46 -4.65
C ALA A 16 -16.02 9.26 -3.33
N VAL A 17 -17.07 8.43 -3.31
CA VAL A 17 -17.77 8.06 -2.06
C VAL A 17 -16.94 7.07 -1.24
N LEU A 18 -16.28 6.09 -1.87
CA LEU A 18 -15.40 5.16 -1.17
C LEU A 18 -14.13 5.84 -0.64
N ASP A 19 -13.56 6.77 -1.40
CA ASP A 19 -12.38 7.58 -1.03
C ASP A 19 -12.66 8.57 0.12
N ALA A 20 -13.94 8.79 0.48
CA ALA A 20 -14.29 9.62 1.62
C ALA A 20 -13.91 8.98 2.96
N PHE A 21 -13.77 7.65 3.00
CA PHE A 21 -13.42 6.90 4.20
C PHE A 21 -11.91 6.75 4.31
N ASP A 22 -11.38 6.95 5.52
CA ASP A 22 -9.96 6.77 5.81
C ASP A 22 -9.78 6.23 7.25
N PRO A 23 -8.56 5.82 7.66
CA PRO A 23 -8.32 5.26 8.99
C PRO A 23 -8.66 6.19 10.18
N LEU A 24 -8.67 7.52 9.99
CA LEU A 24 -9.10 8.51 10.99
C LEU A 24 -10.61 8.74 10.95
N HIS A 25 -11.25 8.52 9.80
CA HIS A 25 -12.70 8.64 9.61
C HIS A 25 -13.33 7.34 9.09
N PRO A 26 -13.26 6.22 9.86
CA PRO A 26 -13.77 4.93 9.41
C PRO A 26 -15.30 4.84 9.43
N PHE A 27 -15.96 5.74 10.16
CA PHE A 27 -17.41 5.85 10.28
C PHE A 27 -17.84 7.26 9.88
N LEU A 28 -18.70 7.35 8.86
CA LEU A 28 -19.19 8.65 8.35
C LEU A 28 -20.69 8.64 8.18
N THR A 29 -21.33 9.75 8.55
CA THR A 29 -22.73 10.02 8.21
C THR A 29 -22.87 10.38 6.73
N LEU A 30 -24.10 10.33 6.20
CA LEU A 30 -24.37 10.72 4.83
C LEU A 30 -23.94 12.16 4.51
N THR A 31 -24.10 13.08 5.46
CA THR A 31 -23.73 14.49 5.30
C THR A 31 -22.21 14.64 5.17
N GLU A 32 -21.45 13.92 5.99
CA GLU A 32 -19.99 13.93 5.93
C GLU A 32 -19.49 13.29 4.64
N ILE A 33 -20.09 12.17 4.20
CA ILE A 33 -19.79 11.55 2.90
C ILE A 33 -20.04 12.54 1.75
N ALA A 34 -21.19 13.23 1.74
CA ALA A 34 -21.53 14.20 0.70
C ALA A 34 -20.52 15.36 0.65
N SER A 35 -20.11 15.85 1.81
CA SER A 35 -19.09 16.90 1.95
C SER A 35 -17.74 16.44 1.43
N ALA A 36 -17.22 15.32 1.93
CA ALA A 36 -15.90 14.78 1.58
C ALA A 36 -15.79 14.39 0.10
N SER A 37 -16.85 13.78 -0.46
CA SER A 37 -16.91 13.41 -1.87
C SER A 37 -17.19 14.59 -2.82
N GLN A 38 -17.50 15.77 -2.27
CA GLN A 38 -17.91 16.98 -2.99
C GLN A 38 -19.11 16.73 -3.92
N LEU A 39 -20.11 16.01 -3.40
CA LEU A 39 -21.32 15.65 -4.12
C LEU A 39 -22.55 16.33 -3.50
N ALA A 40 -23.52 16.66 -4.35
CA ALA A 40 -24.82 17.12 -3.86
C ALA A 40 -25.48 16.05 -2.96
N PRO A 41 -26.16 16.42 -1.86
CA PRO A 41 -26.72 15.45 -0.91
C PRO A 41 -27.62 14.40 -1.54
N SER A 42 -28.45 14.78 -2.53
CA SER A 42 -29.32 13.84 -3.25
C SER A 42 -28.53 12.82 -4.09
N THR A 43 -27.39 13.23 -4.65
CA THR A 43 -26.50 12.34 -5.41
C THR A 43 -25.75 11.41 -4.48
N ALA A 44 -25.20 11.93 -3.38
CA ALA A 44 -24.53 11.12 -2.36
C ALA A 44 -25.49 10.06 -1.78
N HIS A 45 -26.73 10.45 -1.44
CA HIS A 45 -27.75 9.53 -0.92
C HIS A 45 -27.98 8.35 -1.87
N ARG A 46 -28.17 8.62 -3.17
CA ARG A 46 -28.39 7.58 -4.18
C ARG A 46 -27.19 6.64 -4.29
N LEU A 47 -25.97 7.19 -4.37
CA LEU A 47 -24.74 6.41 -4.52
C LEU A 47 -24.42 5.58 -3.27
N VAL A 48 -24.59 6.14 -2.08
CA VAL A 48 -24.42 5.41 -0.81
C VAL A 48 -25.45 4.27 -0.72
N GLY A 49 -26.70 4.50 -1.14
CA GLY A 49 -27.72 3.45 -1.20
C GLY A 49 -27.38 2.34 -2.20
N GLU A 50 -26.82 2.67 -3.36
CA GLU A 50 -26.30 1.70 -4.34
C GLU A 50 -25.15 0.87 -3.74
N LEU A 51 -24.12 1.53 -3.20
CA LEU A 51 -22.97 0.85 -2.58
C LEU A 51 -23.37 0.00 -1.37
N THR A 52 -24.35 0.42 -0.58
CA THR A 52 -24.85 -0.34 0.57
C THR A 52 -25.59 -1.60 0.12
N ARG A 53 -26.43 -1.50 -0.91
CA ARG A 53 -27.12 -2.68 -1.49
C ARG A 53 -26.12 -3.68 -2.08
N GLU A 54 -25.04 -3.19 -2.66
CA GLU A 54 -23.96 -4.02 -3.17
C GLU A 54 -23.01 -4.51 -2.07
N GLY A 55 -23.20 -4.19 -0.79
CA GLY A 55 -22.32 -4.62 0.30
C GLY A 55 -20.92 -3.99 0.28
N LEU A 56 -20.72 -2.95 -0.52
CA LEU A 56 -19.49 -2.14 -0.56
C LEU A 56 -19.47 -1.10 0.57
N LEU A 57 -20.64 -0.73 1.09
CA LEU A 57 -20.80 0.03 2.33
C LEU A 57 -21.73 -0.72 3.28
N GLU A 58 -21.56 -0.49 4.57
CA GLU A 58 -22.42 -1.04 5.61
C GLU A 58 -22.94 0.05 6.52
N ARG A 59 -24.27 0.12 6.64
CA ARG A 59 -24.92 1.08 7.52
C ARG A 59 -24.93 0.56 8.96
N GLN A 60 -24.45 1.39 9.88
CA GLN A 60 -24.38 1.12 11.30
C GLN A 60 -25.69 1.48 12.02
N ALA A 61 -25.83 1.03 13.28
CA ALA A 61 -27.02 1.29 14.10
C ALA A 61 -27.26 2.79 14.37
N ASP A 62 -26.19 3.58 14.48
CA ASP A 62 -26.20 5.03 14.65
C ASP A 62 -26.44 5.82 13.35
N ARG A 63 -26.74 5.12 12.25
CA ARG A 63 -26.93 5.66 10.89
C ARG A 63 -25.65 6.20 10.23
N SER A 64 -24.47 5.98 10.82
CA SER A 64 -23.20 6.11 10.10
C SER A 64 -23.03 4.96 9.11
N TYR A 65 -22.04 5.09 8.24
CA TYR A 65 -21.63 4.09 7.27
C TYR A 65 -20.16 3.75 7.49
N ARG A 66 -19.76 2.54 7.11
CA ARG A 66 -18.36 2.11 7.00
C ARG A 66 -18.14 1.39 5.67
N LEU A 67 -16.88 1.18 5.28
CA LEU A 67 -16.53 0.28 4.18
C LEU A 67 -17.00 -1.15 4.48
N GLY A 68 -17.69 -1.77 3.52
CA GLY A 68 -18.30 -3.08 3.67
C GLY A 68 -17.35 -4.25 3.37
N VAL A 69 -17.67 -5.43 3.90
CA VAL A 69 -16.84 -6.64 3.78
C VAL A 69 -16.56 -7.07 2.34
N ARG A 70 -17.43 -6.73 1.38
CA ARG A 70 -17.24 -7.09 -0.04
C ARG A 70 -15.99 -6.45 -0.65
N LEU A 71 -15.54 -5.29 -0.13
CA LEU A 71 -14.26 -4.70 -0.54
C LEU A 71 -13.08 -5.60 -0.14
N TRP A 72 -13.14 -6.23 1.03
CA TRP A 72 -12.15 -7.20 1.46
C TRP A 72 -12.20 -8.48 0.62
N GLU A 73 -13.38 -8.95 0.24
CA GLU A 73 -13.52 -10.09 -0.68
C GLU A 73 -12.88 -9.83 -2.05
N TYR A 74 -12.96 -8.60 -2.58
CA TYR A 74 -12.25 -8.24 -3.81
C TYR A 74 -10.75 -8.17 -3.60
N ALA A 75 -10.31 -7.60 -2.47
CA ALA A 75 -8.90 -7.53 -2.13
C ALA A 75 -8.30 -8.94 -1.98
N SER A 76 -8.98 -9.86 -1.31
CA SER A 76 -8.51 -11.24 -1.09
C SER A 76 -8.43 -12.07 -2.37
N ARG A 77 -9.25 -11.75 -3.37
CA ARG A 77 -9.17 -12.36 -4.72
C ARG A 77 -8.05 -11.78 -5.58
N THR A 78 -7.41 -10.69 -5.17
CA THR A 78 -6.36 -10.04 -5.97
C THR A 78 -5.03 -10.77 -5.77
N PRO A 79 -4.48 -11.42 -6.81
CA PRO A 79 -3.15 -12.02 -6.73
C PRO A 79 -2.10 -10.95 -6.46
N GLY A 80 -1.06 -11.27 -5.69
CA GLY A 80 0.08 -10.37 -5.52
C GLY A 80 0.10 -9.62 -4.19
N ALA A 81 -0.80 -8.67 -3.96
CA ALA A 81 -0.68 -7.72 -2.83
C ALA A 81 -1.07 -8.32 -1.46
N VAL A 82 -2.16 -9.10 -1.41
CA VAL A 82 -2.59 -9.77 -0.16
C VAL A 82 -1.61 -10.87 0.22
N GLY A 83 -1.22 -11.72 -0.74
CA GLY A 83 -0.20 -12.74 -0.52
C GLY A 83 1.16 -12.15 -0.11
N LEU A 84 1.63 -11.10 -0.79
CA LEU A 84 2.87 -10.41 -0.42
C LEU A 84 2.83 -9.89 1.02
N ARG A 85 1.72 -9.23 1.39
CA ARG A 85 1.54 -8.70 2.74
C ARG A 85 1.59 -9.83 3.78
N GLU A 86 0.83 -10.90 3.58
CA GLU A 86 0.74 -12.01 4.51
C GLU A 86 2.08 -12.71 4.72
N ILE A 87 2.83 -12.95 3.63
CA ILE A 87 4.16 -13.57 3.67
C ILE A 87 5.19 -12.65 4.35
N ALA A 88 5.16 -11.36 4.06
CA ALA A 88 6.12 -10.40 4.59
C ALA A 88 5.81 -9.96 6.03
N ARG A 89 4.58 -10.15 6.52
CA ARG A 89 4.14 -9.67 7.83
C ARG A 89 4.96 -10.23 9.00
N PRO A 90 5.29 -11.53 9.11
CA PRO A 90 6.13 -12.04 10.20
C PRO A 90 7.51 -11.36 10.25
N TRP A 91 8.08 -11.01 9.09
CA TRP A 91 9.34 -10.30 8.98
C TRP A 91 9.21 -8.83 9.40
N CYS A 92 8.09 -8.18 9.05
CA CYS A 92 7.76 -6.85 9.55
C CYS A 92 7.63 -6.85 11.08
N GLU A 93 6.95 -7.84 11.66
CA GLU A 93 6.78 -7.98 13.11
C GLU A 93 8.11 -8.25 13.83
N ALA A 94 9.01 -9.02 13.24
CA ALA A 94 10.35 -9.26 13.76
C ALA A 94 11.18 -7.96 13.83
N VAL A 95 11.20 -7.19 12.73
CA VAL A 95 11.88 -5.87 12.69
C VAL A 95 11.23 -4.91 13.68
N HIS A 96 9.89 -4.84 13.69
CA HIS A 96 9.14 -3.93 14.55
C HIS A 96 9.42 -4.19 16.04
N ARG A 97 9.45 -5.46 16.47
CA ARG A 97 9.80 -5.83 17.86
C ARG A 97 11.20 -5.37 18.26
N ARG A 98 12.15 -5.34 17.32
CA ARG A 98 13.54 -4.97 17.58
C ARG A 98 13.76 -3.46 17.55
N VAL A 99 13.17 -2.77 16.58
CA VAL A 99 13.34 -1.32 16.38
C VAL A 99 12.42 -0.51 17.29
N ARG A 100 11.24 -1.06 17.63
CA ARG A 100 10.20 -0.40 18.44
C ARG A 100 9.80 0.99 17.92
N GLN A 101 9.81 1.13 16.61
CA GLN A 101 9.34 2.32 15.88
C GLN A 101 8.46 1.86 14.71
N HIS A 102 8.19 2.73 13.73
CA HIS A 102 7.39 2.34 12.56
C HIS A 102 8.13 1.32 11.71
N THR A 103 7.45 0.23 11.34
CA THR A 103 7.91 -0.71 10.31
C THR A 103 6.84 -0.83 9.24
N GLN A 104 7.23 -0.73 7.98
CA GLN A 104 6.27 -0.59 6.88
C GLN A 104 6.73 -1.35 5.65
N LEU A 105 5.75 -1.88 4.92
CA LEU A 105 5.95 -2.53 3.62
C LEU A 105 5.24 -1.71 2.55
N GLY A 106 5.99 -1.32 1.51
CA GLY A 106 5.48 -0.52 0.40
C GLY A 106 5.69 -1.18 -0.96
N ILE A 107 4.78 -0.90 -1.90
CA ILE A 107 4.88 -1.26 -3.31
C ILE A 107 4.82 -0.01 -4.19
N LEU A 108 5.31 -0.10 -5.43
CA LEU A 108 5.27 1.02 -6.36
C LEU A 108 3.95 0.99 -7.14
N GLN A 109 3.19 2.07 -7.08
CA GLN A 109 1.96 2.23 -7.85
C GLN A 109 1.99 3.58 -8.57
N GLY A 110 2.32 3.54 -9.87
CA GLY A 110 2.54 4.76 -10.65
C GLY A 110 3.76 5.53 -10.14
N THR A 111 3.57 6.79 -9.74
CA THR A 111 4.62 7.68 -9.22
C THR A 111 4.65 7.74 -7.68
N GLU A 112 3.96 6.83 -7.01
CA GLU A 112 3.80 6.83 -5.55
C GLU A 112 4.15 5.47 -4.94
N ALA A 113 4.66 5.50 -3.71
CA ALA A 113 4.76 4.33 -2.85
C ALA A 113 3.42 4.13 -2.13
N LEU A 114 2.81 2.96 -2.31
CA LEU A 114 1.60 2.53 -1.61
C LEU A 114 1.99 1.61 -0.45
N TYR A 115 1.59 1.93 0.77
CA TYR A 115 1.90 1.15 1.96
C TYR A 115 0.82 0.09 2.23
N ILE A 116 1.21 -1.18 2.14
CA ILE A 116 0.32 -2.34 2.32
C ILE A 116 0.43 -2.97 3.71
N GLU A 117 1.47 -2.65 4.48
CA GLU A 117 1.61 -3.01 5.89
C GLU A 117 2.22 -1.85 6.67
N ARG A 118 1.76 -1.65 7.90
CA ARG A 118 2.34 -0.70 8.84
C ARG A 118 2.13 -1.16 10.28
N LEU A 119 3.23 -1.28 11.00
CA LEU A 119 3.28 -1.52 12.43
C LEU A 119 3.86 -0.29 13.12
N SER A 120 3.28 0.13 14.25
CA SER A 120 3.68 1.31 15.01
C SER A 120 3.57 1.06 16.51
N MET A 121 4.47 1.67 17.27
CA MET A 121 4.33 1.78 18.73
C MET A 121 3.53 3.03 19.09
N PRO A 122 2.86 3.09 20.26
CA PRO A 122 2.17 4.29 20.73
C PRO A 122 3.10 5.51 20.92
N ASP A 123 4.36 5.25 21.30
CA ASP A 123 5.42 6.24 21.55
C ASP A 123 6.40 6.41 20.38
N ALA A 124 6.05 5.92 19.19
CA ALA A 124 6.88 6.06 18.00
C ALA A 124 6.94 7.52 17.49
N VAL A 125 8.02 7.86 16.79
CA VAL A 125 8.23 9.19 16.18
C VAL A 125 7.10 9.58 15.21
N ILE A 126 6.92 10.87 14.91
CA ILE A 126 5.94 11.34 13.93
C ILE A 126 6.16 10.63 12.57
N ASN A 127 5.09 10.08 11.99
CA ASN A 127 5.11 9.45 10.68
C ASN A 127 3.80 9.78 9.92
N ALA A 128 3.96 10.38 8.73
CA ALA A 128 2.86 10.88 7.90
C ALA A 128 2.12 9.80 7.07
N THR A 129 2.49 8.53 7.22
CA THR A 129 1.86 7.43 6.46
C THR A 129 0.69 6.83 7.24
N LEU A 130 -0.23 6.15 6.56
CA LEU A 130 -1.28 5.28 7.12
C LEU A 130 -1.29 3.96 6.31
N VAL A 131 -1.89 2.87 6.80
CA VAL A 131 -2.12 1.66 5.97
C VAL A 131 -3.07 2.05 4.82
N GLY A 132 -2.72 1.69 3.58
CA GLY A 132 -3.43 2.16 2.38
C GLY A 132 -3.06 3.58 1.94
N GLY A 133 -2.23 4.29 2.73
CA GLY A 133 -1.73 5.62 2.39
C GLY A 133 -0.69 5.59 1.27
N ARG A 134 -0.58 6.71 0.55
CA ARG A 134 0.35 6.92 -0.56
C ARG A 134 1.28 8.09 -0.27
N ILE A 135 2.56 7.92 -0.59
CA ILE A 135 3.55 9.00 -0.53
C ILE A 135 4.26 9.08 -1.89
N PRO A 136 4.51 10.28 -2.44
CA PRO A 136 5.28 10.44 -3.67
C PRO A 136 6.59 9.68 -3.61
N ALA A 137 6.91 8.93 -4.67
CA ALA A 137 8.03 7.99 -4.64
C ALA A 137 9.39 8.69 -4.49
N HIS A 138 9.51 9.94 -4.96
CA HIS A 138 10.73 10.74 -4.78
C HIS A 138 10.99 11.16 -3.34
N ALA A 139 9.95 11.22 -2.50
CA ALA A 139 10.03 11.75 -1.14
C ALA A 139 10.18 10.67 -0.06
N SER A 140 9.90 9.40 -0.37
CA SER A 140 9.89 8.29 0.59
C SER A 140 11.06 7.32 0.39
N SER A 141 11.56 6.73 1.48
CA SER A 141 12.57 5.67 1.41
C SER A 141 12.06 4.46 0.60
N ALA A 142 10.80 4.05 0.81
CA ALA A 142 10.17 2.97 0.04
C ALA A 142 10.16 3.30 -1.46
N GLY A 143 9.70 4.51 -1.83
CA GLY A 143 9.65 4.95 -3.22
C GLY A 143 11.02 4.99 -3.88
N LEU A 144 12.04 5.49 -3.21
CA LEU A 144 13.41 5.54 -3.73
C LEU A 144 14.00 4.15 -3.96
N VAL A 145 13.80 3.22 -3.02
CA VAL A 145 14.17 1.81 -3.18
C VAL A 145 13.49 1.20 -4.40
N LEU A 146 12.18 1.40 -4.53
CA LEU A 146 11.39 0.81 -5.60
C LEU A 146 11.76 1.39 -6.98
N LEU A 147 11.86 2.72 -7.07
CA LEU A 147 12.27 3.41 -8.30
C LEU A 147 13.67 3.02 -8.73
N ALA A 148 14.56 2.69 -7.78
CA ALA A 148 15.88 2.22 -8.10
C ALA A 148 15.84 0.93 -8.93
N HIS A 149 14.78 0.13 -8.84
CA HIS A 149 14.66 -1.14 -9.56
C HIS A 149 13.51 -1.18 -10.58
N ALA A 150 12.75 -0.09 -10.75
CA ALA A 150 11.57 -0.02 -11.63
C ALA A 150 11.88 0.27 -13.12
N GLY A 151 13.15 0.51 -13.46
CA GLY A 151 13.58 0.87 -14.82
C GLY A 151 13.49 2.37 -15.13
N VAL A 152 14.08 2.78 -16.26
CA VAL A 152 14.24 4.20 -16.62
C VAL A 152 12.89 4.89 -16.84
N GLY A 153 11.92 4.22 -17.45
CA GLY A 153 10.60 4.80 -17.72
C GLY A 153 9.85 5.23 -16.45
N ALA A 154 9.94 4.45 -15.37
CA ALA A 154 9.31 4.79 -14.09
C ALA A 154 9.96 6.01 -13.43
N VAL A 155 11.30 6.11 -13.49
CA VAL A 155 12.03 7.27 -12.99
C VAL A 155 11.64 8.53 -13.77
N GLU A 156 11.59 8.45 -15.10
CA GLU A 156 11.19 9.58 -15.95
C GLU A 156 9.73 10.00 -15.73
N ALA A 157 8.83 9.05 -15.45
CA ALA A 157 7.45 9.38 -15.09
C ALA A 157 7.38 10.23 -13.81
N VAL A 158 8.18 9.89 -12.79
CA VAL A 158 8.29 10.68 -11.55
C VAL A 158 8.93 12.04 -11.82
N CYS A 159 9.98 12.11 -12.63
CA CYS A 159 10.65 13.37 -12.98
C CYS A 159 9.75 14.36 -13.75
N ARG A 160 8.74 13.87 -14.47
CA ARG A 160 7.77 14.72 -15.19
C ARG A 160 6.63 15.20 -14.30
N ALA A 161 6.40 14.56 -13.16
CA ALA A 161 5.35 14.93 -12.22
C ALA A 161 5.83 16.06 -11.27
N PRO A 162 4.91 16.86 -10.69
CA PRO A 162 5.26 17.82 -9.66
C PRO A 162 5.92 17.15 -8.44
N MET A 163 7.18 17.49 -8.18
CA MET A 163 7.92 16.97 -7.04
C MET A 163 7.66 17.82 -5.79
N ARG A 164 6.57 17.52 -5.08
CA ARG A 164 6.23 18.21 -3.83
C ARG A 164 7.38 18.14 -2.84
N ARG A 165 7.76 19.31 -2.31
CA ARG A 165 8.71 19.47 -1.21
C ARG A 165 7.94 19.50 0.11
N TYR A 166 8.32 18.64 1.05
CA TYR A 166 7.73 18.56 2.39
C TYR A 166 8.58 19.30 3.42
N THR A 167 9.91 19.22 3.28
CA THR A 167 10.91 19.86 4.14
C THR A 167 12.06 20.39 3.31
N SER A 168 13.06 20.99 3.96
CA SER A 168 14.28 21.41 3.27
C SER A 168 15.03 20.25 2.58
N GLU A 169 14.92 19.06 3.16
CA GLU A 169 15.66 17.84 2.79
C GLU A 169 14.96 16.99 1.72
N THR A 170 13.70 17.29 1.39
CA THR A 170 12.99 16.52 0.36
C THR A 170 13.69 16.68 -0.99
N ILE A 171 13.99 15.56 -1.65
CA ILE A 171 14.44 15.54 -3.05
C ILE A 171 13.38 16.24 -3.91
N SER A 172 13.73 17.33 -4.58
CA SER A 172 12.76 18.13 -5.34
C SER A 172 13.22 18.46 -6.76
N SER A 173 14.28 17.81 -7.25
CA SER A 173 14.70 17.92 -8.66
C SER A 173 14.96 16.55 -9.31
N PRO A 174 14.74 16.43 -10.63
CA PRO A 174 15.07 15.23 -11.40
C PRO A 174 16.53 14.79 -11.28
N GLU A 175 17.47 15.72 -11.26
CA GLU A 175 18.91 15.44 -11.19
C GLU A 175 19.30 14.89 -9.81
N GLN A 176 18.71 15.43 -8.75
CA GLN A 176 18.86 14.88 -7.39
C GLN A 176 18.29 13.48 -7.32
N LEU A 177 17.07 13.27 -7.85
CA LEU A 177 16.43 11.95 -7.84
C LEU A 177 17.30 10.91 -8.56
N ARG A 178 17.76 11.20 -9.79
CA ARG A 178 18.60 10.27 -10.56
C ARG A 178 19.90 9.91 -9.82
N ARG A 179 20.56 10.88 -9.16
CA ARG A 179 21.75 10.62 -8.35
C ARG A 179 21.46 9.69 -7.17
N VAL A 180 20.37 9.95 -6.45
CA VAL A 180 19.96 9.11 -5.31
C VAL A 180 19.62 7.70 -5.79
N ILE A 181 18.87 7.55 -6.88
CA ILE A 181 18.55 6.24 -7.46
C ILE A 181 19.81 5.44 -7.79
N THR A 182 20.82 6.05 -8.42
CA THR A 182 22.09 5.38 -8.69
C THR A 182 22.78 4.92 -7.41
N ARG A 183 22.78 5.76 -6.37
CA ARG A 183 23.36 5.41 -5.07
C ARG A 183 22.62 4.24 -4.41
N VAL A 184 21.29 4.25 -4.39
CA VAL A 184 20.47 3.18 -3.80
C VAL A 184 20.73 1.83 -4.47
N ARG A 185 20.99 1.81 -5.79
CA ARG A 185 21.38 0.57 -6.49
C ARG A 185 22.73 0.01 -6.03
N GLY A 186 23.69 0.89 -5.75
CA GLY A 186 25.03 0.51 -5.29
C GLY A 186 25.06 0.10 -3.82
N ASP A 187 24.42 0.89 -2.97
CA ASP A 187 24.44 0.71 -1.51
C ASP A 187 23.48 -0.42 -1.07
N GLY A 188 22.42 -0.69 -1.83
CA GLY A 188 21.41 -1.71 -1.50
C GLY A 188 20.37 -1.27 -0.46
N PHE A 189 20.48 -0.05 0.05
CA PHE A 189 19.52 0.58 0.95
C PHE A 189 19.46 2.09 0.70
N VAL A 190 18.50 2.77 1.33
CA VAL A 190 18.42 4.23 1.34
C VAL A 190 18.18 4.73 2.75
N VAL A 191 18.70 5.93 3.04
CA VAL A 191 18.37 6.69 4.24
C VAL A 191 17.82 8.04 3.79
N THR A 192 16.65 8.41 4.29
CA THR A 192 15.99 9.69 4.02
C THR A 192 15.88 10.48 5.31
N ASN A 193 16.82 11.38 5.56
CA ASN A 193 16.87 12.18 6.79
C ASN A 193 15.97 13.40 6.66
N GLY A 194 14.90 13.46 7.45
CA GLY A 194 14.05 14.64 7.49
C GLY A 194 13.21 14.88 6.23
N HIS A 195 13.13 13.95 5.26
CA HIS A 195 12.51 14.20 3.96
C HIS A 195 11.02 14.55 4.04
N ILE A 196 10.30 13.99 5.01
CA ILE A 196 8.85 14.21 5.20
C ILE A 196 8.59 15.06 6.45
N HIS A 197 9.31 14.80 7.53
CA HIS A 197 9.26 15.55 8.79
C HIS A 197 10.66 15.63 9.37
N LEU A 198 11.11 16.81 9.82
CA LEU A 198 12.51 17.06 10.20
C LEU A 198 13.00 16.17 11.36
N GLU A 199 12.11 15.80 12.28
CA GLU A 199 12.42 14.94 13.44
C GLU A 199 12.44 13.44 13.10
N ALA A 200 12.07 13.06 11.89
CA ALA A 200 11.96 11.67 11.48
C ALA A 200 12.89 11.36 10.30
N ARG A 201 13.48 10.18 10.32
CA ARG A 201 14.21 9.63 9.17
C ARG A 201 13.72 8.22 8.87
N ALA A 202 13.84 7.84 7.61
CA ALA A 202 13.44 6.51 7.18
C ALA A 202 14.60 5.76 6.54
N ILE A 203 14.69 4.46 6.83
CA ILE A 203 15.64 3.53 6.23
C ILE A 203 14.83 2.53 5.42
N GLY A 204 15.24 2.23 4.19
CA GLY A 204 14.54 1.31 3.32
C GLY A 204 15.47 0.35 2.57
N VAL A 205 15.00 -0.88 2.37
CA VAL A 205 15.71 -1.94 1.62
C VAL A 205 14.76 -2.63 0.64
N PRO A 206 15.26 -3.20 -0.47
CA PRO A 206 14.43 -3.90 -1.43
C PRO A 206 14.02 -5.30 -0.96
N VAL A 207 12.77 -5.68 -1.21
CA VAL A 207 12.27 -7.05 -1.10
C VAL A 207 12.11 -7.63 -2.50
N ARG A 208 12.69 -8.81 -2.73
CA ARG A 208 12.74 -9.45 -4.04
C ARG A 208 11.74 -10.61 -4.13
N GLY A 209 11.02 -10.67 -5.24
CA GLY A 209 10.20 -11.81 -5.61
C GLY A 209 10.97 -12.81 -6.49
N ALA A 210 10.22 -13.70 -7.13
CA ALA A 210 10.76 -14.62 -8.14
C ALA A 210 11.52 -13.88 -9.26
N GLY A 211 12.54 -14.52 -9.82
CA GLY A 211 13.41 -13.93 -10.84
C GLY A 211 14.29 -12.77 -10.33
N GLY A 212 14.39 -12.57 -9.01
CA GLY A 212 15.22 -11.53 -8.41
C GLY A 212 14.69 -10.11 -8.56
N ARG A 213 13.48 -9.95 -9.11
CA ARG A 213 12.82 -8.65 -9.30
C ARG A 213 12.45 -8.04 -7.95
N VAL A 214 12.73 -6.75 -7.76
CA VAL A 214 12.25 -6.01 -6.59
C VAL A 214 10.75 -5.75 -6.75
N ILE A 215 9.95 -6.27 -5.82
CA ILE A 215 8.48 -6.17 -5.86
C ILE A 215 7.92 -5.32 -4.72
N ALA A 216 8.71 -5.11 -3.66
CA ALA A 216 8.33 -4.29 -2.51
C ALA A 216 9.58 -3.65 -1.87
N ALA A 217 9.35 -2.74 -0.93
CA ALA A 217 10.37 -2.17 -0.06
C ALA A 217 9.97 -2.35 1.39
N LEU A 218 10.89 -2.86 2.21
CA LEU A 218 10.75 -2.92 3.66
C LEU A 218 11.45 -1.71 4.27
N THR A 219 10.74 -0.97 5.11
CA THR A 219 11.24 0.29 5.66
C THR A 219 10.97 0.41 7.14
N VAL A 220 11.80 1.18 7.83
CA VAL A 220 11.48 1.72 9.15
C VAL A 220 11.53 3.24 9.16
N VAL A 221 10.75 3.85 10.05
CA VAL A 221 10.83 5.29 10.35
C VAL A 221 11.19 5.43 11.82
N VAL A 222 12.28 6.14 12.10
CA VAL A 222 12.90 6.29 13.42
C VAL A 222 13.23 7.78 13.68
N PRO A 223 13.54 8.18 14.93
CA PRO A 223 14.02 9.53 15.22
C PRO A 223 15.20 9.94 14.34
N ASN A 224 15.21 11.20 13.93
CA ASN A 224 16.30 11.82 13.19
C ASN A 224 17.34 12.39 14.18
N ASP A 225 18.11 11.49 14.80
CA ASP A 225 18.98 11.75 15.95
C ASP A 225 20.46 11.47 15.66
N ASP A 226 20.87 11.52 14.38
CA ASP A 226 22.22 11.22 13.89
C ASP A 226 22.78 9.83 14.25
N ALA A 227 22.01 8.95 14.91
CA ALA A 227 22.50 7.62 15.25
C ALA A 227 22.86 6.83 13.96
N PRO A 228 23.84 5.91 13.98
CA PRO A 228 24.23 5.18 12.77
C PRO A 228 23.05 4.42 12.13
N ALA A 229 22.82 4.61 10.83
CA ALA A 229 21.74 3.94 10.11
C ALA A 229 22.08 2.49 9.73
N GLN A 230 23.37 2.14 9.67
CA GLN A 230 23.84 0.85 9.17
C GLN A 230 23.28 -0.35 9.96
N PRO A 231 23.25 -0.36 11.31
CA PRO A 231 22.70 -1.50 12.04
C PRO A 231 21.22 -1.77 11.72
N ILE A 232 20.45 -0.70 11.47
CA ILE A 232 19.04 -0.81 11.06
C ILE A 232 18.94 -1.32 9.62
N ALA A 233 19.79 -0.80 8.72
CA ALA A 233 19.85 -1.26 7.32
C ALA A 233 20.22 -2.76 7.23
N ASP A 234 21.16 -3.23 8.05
CA ASP A 234 21.56 -4.65 8.11
C ASP A 234 20.42 -5.53 8.62
N LEU A 235 19.75 -5.11 9.70
CA LEU A 235 18.56 -5.78 10.24
C LEU A 235 17.45 -5.88 9.19
N LEU A 236 17.17 -4.76 8.51
CA LEU A 236 16.19 -4.69 7.43
C LEU A 236 16.57 -5.61 6.28
N THR A 237 17.83 -5.63 5.87
CA THR A 237 18.34 -6.46 4.77
C THR A 237 18.16 -7.94 5.10
N ALA A 238 18.49 -8.36 6.32
CA ALA A 238 18.28 -9.73 6.77
C ALA A 238 16.80 -10.13 6.75
N ALA A 239 15.92 -9.24 7.23
CA ALA A 239 14.47 -9.48 7.22
C ALA A 239 13.89 -9.51 5.80
N ALA A 240 14.32 -8.60 4.93
CA ALA A 240 13.92 -8.56 3.52
C ALA A 240 14.39 -9.80 2.75
N ALA A 241 15.58 -10.31 3.04
CA ALA A 241 16.07 -11.58 2.49
C ALA A 241 15.21 -12.76 2.96
N GLY A 242 14.78 -12.76 4.23
CA GLY A 242 13.81 -13.71 4.76
C GLY A 242 12.49 -13.68 4.01
N ALA A 243 11.86 -12.51 3.94
CA ALA A 243 10.61 -12.31 3.22
C ALA A 243 10.74 -12.74 1.74
N SER A 244 11.86 -12.40 1.09
CA SER A 244 12.13 -12.77 -0.30
C SER A 244 12.18 -14.28 -0.50
N ARG A 245 12.80 -15.03 0.42
CA ARG A 245 12.83 -16.51 0.34
C ARG A 245 11.44 -17.10 0.47
N ASP A 246 10.65 -16.61 1.41
CA ASP A 246 9.29 -17.11 1.63
C ASP A 246 8.38 -16.78 0.44
N LEU A 247 8.54 -15.59 -0.16
CA LEU A 247 7.85 -15.18 -1.39
C LEU A 247 8.18 -16.09 -2.57
N VAL A 248 9.46 -16.40 -2.78
CA VAL A 248 9.88 -17.31 -3.86
C VAL A 248 9.31 -18.71 -3.62
N ARG A 249 9.33 -19.19 -2.38
CA ARG A 249 8.78 -20.51 -2.02
C ARG A 249 7.28 -20.59 -2.27
N ALA A 250 6.55 -19.52 -1.99
CA ALA A 250 5.12 -19.42 -2.21
C ALA A 250 4.74 -19.27 -3.70
N SER A 251 5.61 -18.71 -4.53
CA SER A 251 5.31 -18.45 -5.95
C SER A 251 5.54 -19.65 -6.87
N GLY A 252 6.25 -20.70 -6.44
CA GLY A 252 6.64 -21.80 -7.33
C GLY A 252 7.52 -21.37 -8.53
N GLU A 253 7.94 -22.30 -9.38
CA GLU A 253 8.86 -22.05 -10.51
C GLU A 253 8.32 -21.10 -11.59
N THR A 254 7.04 -20.74 -11.56
CA THR A 254 6.34 -19.99 -12.63
C THR A 254 6.37 -18.47 -12.47
N GLY A 255 6.83 -17.94 -11.32
CA GLY A 255 6.98 -16.49 -11.11
C GLY A 255 5.69 -15.70 -10.88
N GLU A 256 4.54 -16.37 -10.78
CA GLU A 256 3.28 -15.83 -10.27
C GLU A 256 3.09 -16.30 -8.83
N ILE A 257 2.57 -15.45 -7.92
CA ILE A 257 2.19 -15.94 -6.59
C ILE A 257 1.07 -16.95 -6.80
N ALA A 258 1.39 -18.24 -6.67
CA ALA A 258 0.43 -19.32 -6.87
C ALA A 258 -0.79 -19.09 -5.97
N PRO A 259 -2.02 -19.23 -6.49
CA PRO A 259 -3.25 -19.09 -5.69
C PRO A 259 -3.27 -20.02 -4.47
N GLU A 260 -2.46 -21.09 -4.49
CA GLU A 260 -2.21 -22.01 -3.37
C GLU A 260 -1.64 -21.32 -2.11
N THR A 261 -1.18 -20.07 -2.21
CA THR A 261 -0.67 -19.33 -1.05
C THR A 261 -1.79 -18.71 -0.18
N ILE A 262 -3.01 -18.61 -0.70
CA ILE A 262 -4.16 -18.09 0.06
C ILE A 262 -4.79 -19.24 0.85
N GLY A 263 -4.14 -19.69 1.93
CA GLY A 263 -4.75 -20.48 3.01
C GLY A 263 -5.54 -21.76 2.64
N LEU A 264 -5.52 -22.19 1.38
CA LEU A 264 -6.34 -23.27 0.85
C LEU A 264 -5.40 -24.38 0.43
N SER A 265 -5.56 -25.55 1.07
CA SER A 265 -4.83 -26.74 0.67
C SER A 265 -5.19 -27.13 -0.76
N LYS A 266 -4.31 -27.84 -1.47
CA LYS A 266 -4.61 -28.41 -2.79
C LYS A 266 -5.94 -29.20 -2.80
N ARG A 267 -6.21 -29.94 -1.72
CA ARG A 267 -7.49 -30.65 -1.51
C ARG A 267 -8.70 -29.70 -1.40
N SER A 268 -8.50 -28.52 -0.81
CA SER A 268 -9.55 -27.49 -0.71
C SER A 268 -9.83 -26.86 -2.07
N VAL A 269 -8.82 -26.67 -2.90
CA VAL A 269 -8.98 -26.17 -4.29
C VAL A 269 -9.73 -27.19 -5.15
N GLU A 270 -9.33 -28.46 -5.08
CA GLU A 270 -10.00 -29.57 -5.79
C GLU A 270 -11.47 -29.71 -5.35
N PHE A 271 -11.74 -29.65 -4.04
CA PHE A 271 -13.10 -29.72 -3.49
C PHE A 271 -13.99 -28.52 -3.90
N ILE A 272 -13.45 -27.31 -3.95
CA ILE A 272 -14.20 -26.13 -4.43
C ILE A 272 -14.55 -26.26 -5.91
N ALA A 273 -13.61 -26.76 -6.74
CA ALA A 273 -13.86 -26.99 -8.16
C ALA A 273 -14.95 -28.05 -8.40
N GLU A 274 -15.00 -29.11 -7.58
CA GLU A 274 -16.06 -30.12 -7.61
C GLU A 274 -17.43 -29.51 -7.25
N LEU A 275 -17.51 -28.67 -6.21
CA LEU A 275 -18.75 -28.00 -5.81
C LEU A 275 -19.31 -27.05 -6.89
N GLU A 276 -18.44 -26.35 -7.61
CA GLU A 276 -18.84 -25.48 -8.73
C GLU A 276 -19.32 -26.29 -9.95
N ALA A 277 -18.72 -27.45 -10.21
CA ALA A 277 -19.12 -28.36 -11.28
C ALA A 277 -20.50 -29.01 -11.00
N ASP A 278 -20.74 -29.42 -9.75
CA ASP A 278 -22.01 -30.02 -9.32
C ASP A 278 -23.15 -28.99 -9.28
N GLY A 279 -22.87 -27.75 -8.86
CA GLY A 279 -23.83 -26.65 -8.89
C GLY A 279 -24.28 -26.25 -10.29
N ALA A 280 -23.42 -26.40 -11.30
CA ALA A 280 -23.75 -26.17 -12.70
C ALA A 280 -24.63 -27.28 -13.30
N SER A 281 -24.58 -28.50 -12.75
CA SER A 281 -25.37 -29.64 -13.23
C SER A 281 -26.77 -29.74 -12.60
N ALA A 282 -27.03 -29.01 -11.51
CA ALA A 282 -28.33 -28.96 -10.83
C ALA A 282 -29.30 -27.87 -11.35
N THR A 283 -28.89 -27.10 -12.37
CA THR A 283 -29.69 -25.99 -12.95
C THR A 283 -30.16 -26.27 -14.39
N ARG A 284 -30.47 -27.53 -14.74
CA ARG A 284 -31.13 -27.89 -16.00
C ARG A 284 -32.45 -28.62 -15.76
#